data_AF-A0AA43QVU5-F1
#
_entry.id   AF-A0AA43QVU5-F1
#
_cell.length_a   1.000
_cell.length_b   1.000
_cell.length_c   1.000
_cell.angle_alpha   90.00
_cell.angle_beta   90.00
_cell.angle_gamma   90.00
#
_symmetry.space_group_name_H-M   'P 1'
#
loop_
_entity.id
_entity.type
_entity.pdbx_description
1 polymer ?
#
loop_
_entity_poly.entity_id
_entity_poly.type
_entity_poly.pdbx_seq_one_letter_code
_entity_poly.pdbx_strand_id
1 'polypeptide(L)'
;MRQFSGWQLYVSLLAFFFSSAASADDDQYIPWSWRVQPDARSDMEGTCPSAVQILGTFAFVNVVVSVISLIAGNSKVIKSLTCGFCGSESDSETWFYMFLFPLATNLGANALIAYLYKTTPGFGDTFTIGDLILFFTTRPRLSWIVLVVFMNLDTVRNKDTRYSKSAKSAVAAEVFLQFISSYYMGWTANFAARNGYYSHPERASDDARIMYAGALLALISLIFTIGSLIYILFVDAELDTTFAAIITIGCTSWLASWLFWGGYVGLSQNS
;
A
#
# COMPACT_ATOMS: atom_id res chain seq x y z
N MET A 1 -28.09 27.06 6.13
CA MET A 1 -26.86 26.48 5.53
C MET A 1 -25.80 26.40 6.62
N ARG A 2 -25.54 25.20 7.17
CA ARG A 2 -24.47 24.99 8.14
C ARG A 2 -23.20 24.65 7.36
N GLN A 3 -22.18 25.50 7.46
CA GLN A 3 -20.84 25.21 6.95
C GLN A 3 -20.25 24.05 7.76
N PHE A 4 -20.21 22.86 7.17
CA PHE A 4 -19.38 21.77 7.69
C PHE A 4 -17.94 22.04 7.25
N SER A 5 -17.06 22.34 8.19
CA SER A 5 -15.61 22.44 7.94
C SER A 5 -15.04 21.04 7.68
N GLY A 6 -14.23 20.87 6.63
CA GLY A 6 -13.59 19.58 6.27
C GLY A 6 -12.81 18.89 7.40
N TRP A 7 -12.46 19.63 8.46
CA TRP A 7 -11.85 19.11 9.68
C TRP A 7 -12.77 18.22 10.53
N GLN A 8 -14.10 18.42 10.49
CA GLN A 8 -15.05 17.60 11.26
C GLN A 8 -15.21 16.18 10.69
N LEU A 9 -14.97 15.99 9.38
CA LEU A 9 -14.95 14.66 8.74
C LEU A 9 -13.72 13.86 9.19
N TYR A 10 -12.56 14.52 9.28
CA TYR A 10 -11.31 13.91 9.78
C TYR A 10 -11.37 13.53 11.26
N VAL A 11 -11.97 14.38 12.10
CA VAL A 11 -12.11 14.11 13.55
C VAL A 11 -13.18 13.05 13.84
N SER A 12 -14.25 12.99 13.05
CA SER A 12 -15.27 11.93 13.16
C SER A 12 -14.74 10.57 12.70
N LEU A 13 -13.83 10.54 11.72
CA LEU A 13 -13.10 9.33 11.33
C LEU A 13 -12.18 8.84 12.47
N LEU A 14 -11.51 9.76 13.20
CA LEU A 14 -10.61 9.40 14.30
C LEU A 14 -11.31 9.00 15.60
N ALA A 15 -12.48 9.56 15.92
CA ALA A 15 -13.25 9.21 17.10
C ALA A 15 -13.97 7.84 16.99
N PHE A 16 -13.96 7.24 15.80
CA PHE A 16 -14.59 5.96 15.50
C PHE A 16 -13.71 4.73 15.87
N PHE A 17 -12.46 4.95 16.29
CA PHE A 17 -11.44 3.90 16.47
C PHE A 17 -11.40 3.20 17.85
N PHE A 18 -12.25 3.55 18.81
CA PHE A 18 -12.15 3.00 20.18
C PHE A 18 -13.49 2.49 20.74
N SER A 19 -13.90 1.27 20.38
CA SER A 19 -14.81 0.44 21.18
C SER A 19 -14.89 -0.99 20.61
N SER A 20 -14.08 -1.93 21.09
CA SER A 20 -14.09 -3.32 20.60
C SER A 20 -15.01 -4.23 21.44
N ALA A 21 -15.93 -4.91 20.77
CA ALA A 21 -16.50 -6.18 21.19
C ALA A 21 -16.56 -7.10 19.96
N ALA A 22 -15.81 -8.21 19.96
CA ALA A 22 -15.76 -9.18 18.86
C ALA A 22 -16.96 -10.15 18.92
N SER A 23 -17.53 -10.49 17.76
CA SER A 23 -18.64 -11.44 17.62
C SER A 23 -18.30 -12.51 16.58
N ALA A 24 -18.69 -13.76 16.84
CA ALA A 24 -18.33 -14.99 16.13
C ALA A 24 -18.92 -15.16 14.69
N ASP A 25 -19.13 -14.08 13.94
CA ASP A 25 -19.63 -14.11 12.56
C ASP A 25 -18.93 -13.04 11.71
N ASP A 26 -17.60 -12.91 11.85
CA ASP A 26 -16.80 -11.93 11.09
C ASP A 26 -16.63 -12.33 9.61
N ASP A 27 -17.01 -13.57 9.29
CA ASP A 27 -17.08 -14.15 7.95
C ASP A 27 -17.93 -13.34 6.99
N GLN A 28 -19.01 -12.76 7.50
CA GLN A 28 -19.94 -11.96 6.73
C GLN A 28 -19.36 -10.62 6.26
N TYR A 29 -18.19 -10.21 6.76
CA TYR A 29 -17.61 -8.90 6.46
C TYR A 29 -16.54 -8.91 5.36
N ILE A 30 -16.09 -10.09 4.91
CA ILE A 30 -15.06 -10.22 3.87
C ILE A 30 -15.73 -10.48 2.51
N PRO A 31 -15.39 -9.72 1.45
CA PRO A 31 -16.13 -9.77 0.18
C PRO A 31 -15.79 -10.95 -0.72
N TRP A 32 -14.79 -11.76 -0.36
CA TRP A 32 -14.33 -12.92 -1.12
C TRP A 32 -14.45 -14.20 -0.28
N SER A 33 -14.51 -15.36 -0.96
CA SER A 33 -14.82 -16.66 -0.34
C SER A 33 -13.61 -17.40 0.24
N TRP A 34 -12.42 -16.80 0.22
CA TRP A 34 -11.16 -17.43 0.62
C TRP A 34 -10.47 -16.71 1.77
N ARG A 35 -9.60 -17.41 2.50
CA ARG A 35 -8.81 -16.81 3.61
C ARG A 35 -7.43 -17.39 3.70
N VAL A 36 -6.52 -16.59 4.24
CA VAL A 36 -5.19 -17.04 4.63
C VAL A 36 -5.24 -17.41 6.11
N GLN A 37 -5.89 -18.52 6.42
CA GLN A 37 -5.98 -19.08 7.77
C GLN A 37 -5.60 -20.56 7.75
N PRO A 38 -4.98 -21.07 8.82
CA PRO A 38 -4.70 -22.50 8.93
C PRO A 38 -6.00 -23.30 9.08
N ASP A 39 -6.06 -24.49 8.49
CA ASP A 39 -7.16 -25.41 8.63
C ASP A 39 -7.34 -25.81 10.10
N ALA A 40 -8.57 -25.78 10.61
CA ALA A 40 -8.90 -26.14 12.00
C ALA A 40 -8.51 -27.59 12.40
N ARG A 41 -8.19 -28.44 11.42
CA ARG A 41 -7.69 -29.82 11.61
C ARG A 41 -6.17 -29.93 11.64
N SER A 42 -5.46 -28.87 11.30
CA SER A 42 -4.01 -28.88 11.42
C SER A 42 -3.68 -28.71 12.91
N ASP A 43 -3.15 -29.77 13.52
CA ASP A 43 -2.61 -29.79 14.89
C ASP A 43 -1.35 -28.91 15.00
N MET A 44 -1.38 -27.70 14.44
CA MET A 44 -0.36 -26.70 14.72
C MET A 44 -0.55 -26.29 16.18
N GLU A 45 0.15 -26.96 17.09
CA GLU A 45 0.34 -26.55 18.50
C GLU A 45 0.97 -25.15 18.67
N GLY A 46 1.14 -24.39 17.58
CA GLY A 46 1.68 -23.04 17.56
C GLY A 46 0.61 -21.99 17.78
N THR A 47 0.86 -21.06 18.70
CA THR A 47 0.04 -19.86 18.89
C THR A 47 0.06 -19.00 17.62
N CYS A 48 -1.10 -18.74 17.01
CA CYS A 48 -1.21 -17.80 15.89
C CYS A 48 -0.67 -16.42 16.30
N PRO A 49 0.11 -15.74 15.44
CA PRO A 49 0.63 -14.42 15.76
C PRO A 49 -0.51 -13.41 15.90
N SER A 50 -0.42 -12.53 16.88
CA SER A 50 -1.37 -11.41 17.07
C SER A 50 -1.32 -10.39 15.93
N ALA A 51 -2.38 -9.60 15.76
CA ALA A 51 -2.52 -8.66 14.65
C ALA A 51 -1.39 -7.63 14.69
N VAL A 52 -1.03 -7.22 15.90
CA VAL A 52 0.09 -6.32 16.18
C VAL A 52 1.42 -6.93 15.73
N GLN A 53 1.64 -8.24 15.89
CA GLN A 53 2.86 -8.91 15.40
C GLN A 53 2.91 -8.97 13.87
N ILE A 54 1.79 -9.26 13.21
CA ILE A 54 1.70 -9.28 11.74
C ILE A 54 1.94 -7.88 11.17
N LEU A 55 1.19 -6.88 11.64
CA LEU A 55 1.32 -5.49 11.21
C LEU A 55 2.68 -4.90 11.57
N GLY A 56 3.23 -5.26 12.74
CA GLY A 56 4.58 -4.89 13.17
C GLY A 56 5.65 -5.45 12.23
N THR A 57 5.51 -6.69 11.79
CA THR A 57 6.41 -7.30 10.79
C THR A 57 6.33 -6.56 9.46
N PHE A 58 5.13 -6.16 9.02
CA PHE A 58 4.97 -5.36 7.80
C PHE A 58 5.62 -3.97 7.94
N ALA A 59 5.49 -3.33 9.09
CA ALA A 59 6.12 -2.04 9.35
C ALA A 59 7.65 -2.16 9.32
N PHE A 60 8.18 -3.18 9.99
CA PHE A 60 9.61 -3.44 10.03
C PHE A 60 10.19 -3.72 8.64
N VAL A 61 9.58 -4.61 7.86
CA VAL A 61 10.02 -4.91 6.49
C VAL A 61 9.98 -3.65 5.62
N ASN A 62 8.95 -2.81 5.75
CA ASN A 62 8.87 -1.55 5.02
C ASN A 62 10.04 -0.60 5.35
N VAL A 63 10.43 -0.50 6.61
CA VAL A 63 11.60 0.31 7.02
C VAL A 63 12.88 -0.25 6.41
N VAL A 64 13.11 -1.57 6.51
CA VAL A 64 14.29 -2.23 5.95
C VAL A 64 14.38 -2.01 4.43
N VAL A 65 13.30 -2.27 3.71
CA VAL A 65 13.25 -2.09 2.25
C VAL A 65 13.42 -0.61 1.88
N SER A 66 12.91 0.32 2.69
CA SER A 66 13.11 1.76 2.48
C SER A 66 14.58 2.17 2.63
N VAL A 67 15.28 1.64 3.63
CA VAL A 67 16.72 1.87 3.82
C VAL A 67 17.52 1.28 2.66
N ILE A 68 17.23 0.05 2.25
CA ILE A 68 17.86 -0.59 1.09
C ILE A 68 17.59 0.24 -0.17
N SER A 69 16.37 0.74 -0.34
CA SER A 69 16.00 1.59 -1.48
C SER A 69 16.76 2.92 -1.49
N LEU A 70 17.07 3.51 -0.34
CA LEU A 70 17.93 4.69 -0.28
C LEU A 70 19.36 4.38 -0.71
N ILE A 71 19.93 3.26 -0.26
CA ILE A 71 21.30 2.87 -0.63
C ILE A 71 21.37 2.55 -2.13
N ALA A 72 20.46 1.70 -2.61
CA ALA A 72 20.40 1.28 -4.02
C ALA A 72 19.84 2.38 -4.94
N GLY A 73 19.09 3.34 -4.41
CA GLY A 73 18.55 4.46 -5.18
C GLY A 73 19.57 5.55 -5.46
N ASN A 74 20.73 5.53 -4.81
CA ASN A 74 21.80 6.49 -5.01
C ASN A 74 22.60 6.15 -6.28
N SER A 75 22.59 7.07 -7.26
CA SER A 75 23.29 6.88 -8.54
C SER A 75 24.78 6.57 -8.40
N LYS A 76 25.48 7.17 -7.42
CA LYS A 76 26.93 6.96 -7.20
C LYS A 76 27.21 5.56 -6.66
N VAL A 77 26.36 5.08 -5.76
CA VAL A 77 26.46 3.73 -5.20
C VAL A 77 26.24 2.70 -6.30
N ILE A 78 25.18 2.86 -7.11
CA ILE A 78 24.91 1.95 -8.23
C ILE A 78 26.02 1.99 -9.27
N LYS A 79 26.53 3.17 -9.61
CA LYS A 79 27.66 3.29 -10.54
C LYS A 79 28.90 2.55 -10.02
N SER A 80 29.15 2.63 -8.72
CA SER A 80 30.25 1.88 -8.09
C SER A 80 30.01 0.37 -8.10
N LEU A 81 28.80 -0.08 -7.76
CA LEU A 81 28.45 -1.51 -7.68
C LEU A 81 28.39 -2.19 -9.06
N THR A 82 28.01 -1.45 -10.09
CA THR A 82 27.89 -1.95 -11.47
C THR A 82 29.12 -1.65 -12.32
N CYS A 83 30.22 -1.23 -11.70
CA CYS A 83 31.48 -0.89 -12.39
C CYS A 83 31.28 0.10 -13.56
N GLY A 84 30.31 1.02 -13.43
CA GLY A 84 29.98 2.01 -14.45
C GLY A 84 28.93 1.60 -15.50
N PHE A 85 28.41 0.37 -15.45
CA PHE A 85 27.39 -0.10 -16.41
C PHE A 85 26.02 0.55 -16.19
N CYS A 86 25.56 0.66 -14.94
CA CYS A 86 24.33 1.34 -14.56
C CYS A 86 24.62 2.64 -13.79
N GLY A 87 23.66 3.58 -13.78
CA GLY A 87 23.78 4.81 -12.99
C GLY A 87 24.64 5.90 -13.63
N SER A 88 24.90 5.84 -14.94
CA SER A 88 25.48 6.96 -15.66
C SER A 88 24.55 8.17 -15.64
N GLU A 89 25.11 9.36 -15.40
CA GLU A 89 24.39 10.63 -15.46
C GLU A 89 24.02 11.00 -16.90
N SER A 90 24.78 10.51 -17.89
CA SER A 90 24.66 10.87 -19.31
C SER A 90 23.41 10.33 -20.02
N ASP A 91 22.72 9.35 -19.43
CA ASP A 91 21.60 8.68 -20.08
C ASP A 91 20.25 9.20 -19.55
N SER A 92 19.61 10.09 -20.30
CA SER A 92 18.47 10.90 -19.84
C SER A 92 17.16 10.13 -19.72
N GLU A 93 17.03 8.95 -20.33
CA GLU A 93 15.73 8.25 -20.46
C GLU A 93 15.65 6.87 -19.79
N THR A 94 16.76 6.35 -19.27
CA THR A 94 16.80 5.02 -18.64
C THR A 94 15.79 4.83 -17.51
N TRP A 95 15.40 5.89 -16.80
CA TRP A 95 14.42 5.82 -15.72
C TRP A 95 13.05 5.26 -16.18
N PHE A 96 12.68 5.48 -17.44
CA PHE A 96 11.38 5.08 -17.99
C PHE A 96 11.25 3.57 -18.21
N TYR A 97 12.34 2.83 -18.40
CA TYR A 97 12.28 1.36 -18.43
C TYR A 97 12.60 0.78 -17.05
N MET A 98 13.34 1.51 -16.23
CA MET A 98 13.76 1.05 -14.91
C MET A 98 12.59 0.88 -13.93
N PHE A 99 11.42 1.50 -14.13
CA PHE A 99 10.26 1.25 -13.24
C PHE A 99 9.77 -0.21 -13.30
N LEU A 100 10.07 -0.93 -14.38
CA LEU A 100 9.78 -2.35 -14.47
C LEU A 100 10.50 -3.15 -13.39
N PHE A 101 11.68 -2.71 -12.95
CA PHE A 101 12.44 -3.39 -11.92
C PHE A 101 11.75 -3.36 -10.53
N PRO A 102 11.42 -2.21 -9.92
CA PRO A 102 10.67 -2.19 -8.67
C PRO A 102 9.26 -2.78 -8.83
N LEU A 103 8.60 -2.61 -9.99
CA LEU A 103 7.30 -3.24 -10.25
C LEU A 103 7.41 -4.78 -10.20
N ALA A 104 8.32 -5.36 -10.99
CA ALA A 104 8.55 -6.80 -11.04
C ALA A 104 9.04 -7.36 -9.71
N THR A 105 9.90 -6.63 -8.98
CA THR A 105 10.38 -7.04 -7.66
C THR A 105 9.22 -7.10 -6.65
N ASN A 106 8.32 -6.12 -6.64
CA ASN A 106 7.15 -6.12 -5.77
C ASN A 106 6.19 -7.28 -6.11
N LEU A 107 5.87 -7.46 -7.39
CA LEU A 107 5.00 -8.56 -7.83
C LEU A 107 5.63 -9.93 -7.59
N GLY A 108 6.93 -10.07 -7.85
CA GLY A 108 7.70 -11.28 -7.59
C GLY A 108 7.77 -11.63 -6.10
N ALA A 109 7.98 -10.63 -5.23
CA ALA A 109 7.93 -10.84 -3.78
C ALA A 109 6.53 -11.27 -3.32
N ASN A 110 5.46 -10.66 -3.85
CA ASN A 110 4.10 -11.10 -3.58
C ASN A 110 3.84 -12.54 -4.05
N ALA A 111 4.34 -12.91 -5.23
CA ALA A 111 4.23 -14.26 -5.78
C ALA A 111 4.97 -15.29 -4.94
N LEU A 112 6.18 -14.96 -4.47
CA LEU A 112 6.94 -15.82 -3.56
C LEU A 112 6.18 -16.03 -2.24
N ILE A 113 5.63 -14.97 -1.64
CA ILE A 113 4.85 -15.09 -0.40
C ILE A 113 3.60 -15.94 -0.64
N ALA A 114 2.86 -15.72 -1.73
CA ALA A 114 1.69 -16.51 -2.08
C ALA A 114 2.03 -18.00 -2.30
N TYR A 115 3.17 -18.28 -2.94
CA TYR A 115 3.68 -19.63 -3.12
C TYR A 115 4.05 -20.30 -1.79
N LEU A 116 4.69 -19.58 -0.87
CA LEU A 116 5.01 -20.08 0.46
C LEU A 116 3.74 -20.40 1.26
N TYR A 117 2.72 -19.54 1.21
CA TYR A 117 1.42 -19.85 1.84
C TYR A 117 0.78 -21.10 1.23
N LYS A 118 0.74 -21.19 -0.11
CA LYS A 118 0.12 -22.34 -0.79
C LYS A 118 0.83 -23.67 -0.53
N THR A 119 2.15 -23.65 -0.31
CA THR A 119 2.95 -24.85 -0.04
C THR A 119 3.01 -25.23 1.44
N THR A 120 2.62 -24.33 2.35
CA THR A 120 2.58 -24.61 3.79
C THR A 120 1.39 -25.54 4.10
N PRO A 121 1.61 -26.72 4.70
CA PRO A 121 0.53 -27.62 5.09
C PRO A 121 -0.50 -26.91 5.98
N GLY A 122 -1.79 -27.07 5.67
CA GLY A 122 -2.90 -26.43 6.39
C GLY A 122 -3.38 -25.09 5.82
N PHE A 123 -2.79 -24.56 4.74
CA PHE A 123 -3.25 -23.33 4.06
C PHE A 123 -3.77 -23.59 2.64
N GLY A 124 -4.02 -24.85 2.29
CA GLY A 124 -3.91 -25.35 0.92
C GLY A 124 -5.06 -25.03 -0.05
N ASP A 125 -6.30 -24.84 0.41
CA ASP A 125 -7.42 -25.20 -0.48
C ASP A 125 -8.37 -24.07 -0.92
N THR A 126 -8.35 -22.89 -0.31
CA THR A 126 -9.40 -21.87 -0.59
C THR A 126 -9.01 -20.78 -1.60
N PHE A 127 -7.74 -20.40 -1.69
CA PHE A 127 -7.27 -19.30 -2.55
C PHE A 127 -6.38 -19.76 -3.72
N THR A 128 -6.35 -18.96 -4.79
CA THR A 128 -5.37 -19.10 -5.86
C THR A 128 -4.13 -18.22 -5.59
N ILE A 129 -2.99 -18.60 -6.17
CA ILE A 129 -1.76 -17.78 -6.07
C ILE A 129 -1.99 -16.40 -6.71
N GLY A 130 -2.76 -16.33 -7.80
CA GLY A 130 -3.09 -15.07 -8.47
C GLY A 130 -3.87 -14.12 -7.58
N ASP A 131 -4.89 -14.63 -6.87
CA ASP A 131 -5.67 -13.84 -5.91
C ASP A 131 -4.78 -13.22 -4.84
N LEU A 132 -3.86 -14.00 -4.25
CA LEU A 132 -2.94 -13.50 -3.25
C LEU A 132 -1.92 -12.50 -3.79
N ILE A 133 -1.39 -12.72 -5.01
CA ILE A 133 -0.46 -11.77 -5.63
C ILE A 133 -1.12 -10.39 -5.75
N LEU A 134 -2.32 -10.37 -6.33
CA LEU A 134 -3.12 -9.17 -6.54
C LEU A 134 -3.53 -8.55 -5.21
N PHE A 135 -3.98 -9.36 -4.25
CA PHE A 135 -4.35 -8.90 -2.92
C PHE A 135 -3.17 -8.25 -2.19
N PHE A 136 -1.98 -8.86 -2.21
CA PHE A 136 -0.78 -8.30 -1.58
C PHE A 136 -0.27 -7.01 -2.24
N THR A 137 -0.77 -6.61 -3.42
CA THR A 137 -0.46 -5.29 -3.97
C THR A 137 -1.10 -4.14 -3.20
N THR A 138 -2.13 -4.42 -2.39
CA THR A 138 -2.80 -3.45 -1.49
C THR A 138 -1.96 -3.07 -0.27
N ARG A 139 -0.86 -3.78 0.00
CA ARG A 139 0.01 -3.55 1.16
C ARG A 139 0.65 -2.17 1.13
N PRO A 140 0.80 -1.52 2.30
CA PRO A 140 1.46 -0.22 2.37
C PRO A 140 2.93 -0.36 1.99
N ARG A 141 3.41 0.54 1.11
CA ARG A 141 4.80 0.62 0.65
C ARG A 141 5.38 2.00 0.94
N LEU A 142 6.43 2.06 1.77
CA LEU A 142 7.04 3.32 2.19
C LEU A 142 8.18 3.80 1.27
N SER A 143 8.83 2.88 0.56
CA SER A 143 10.11 3.12 -0.11
C SER A 143 10.10 4.25 -1.14
N TRP A 144 9.01 4.38 -1.91
CA TRP A 144 8.91 5.40 -2.95
C TRP A 144 8.75 6.81 -2.35
N ILE A 145 8.01 6.96 -1.23
CA ILE A 145 7.84 8.23 -0.52
C ILE A 145 9.21 8.71 -0.02
N VAL A 146 9.95 7.79 0.60
CA VAL A 146 11.30 8.07 1.12
C VAL A 146 12.24 8.50 -0.01
N LEU A 147 12.19 7.85 -1.17
CA LEU A 147 12.98 8.26 -2.34
C LEU A 147 12.59 9.65 -2.86
N VAL A 148 11.29 9.98 -2.92
CA VAL A 148 10.82 11.30 -3.34
C VAL A 148 11.28 12.40 -2.36
N VAL A 149 11.19 12.15 -1.06
CA VAL A 149 11.71 13.07 -0.02
C VAL A 149 13.22 13.30 -0.22
N PHE A 150 14.00 12.23 -0.38
CA PHE A 150 15.45 12.36 -0.58
C PHE A 150 15.82 13.01 -1.91
N MET A 151 15.04 12.80 -2.98
CA MET A 151 15.19 13.53 -4.24
C MET A 151 15.03 15.04 -4.03
N ASN A 152 13.98 15.47 -3.33
CA ASN A 152 13.76 16.89 -3.06
C ASN A 152 14.85 17.46 -2.14
N LEU A 153 15.21 16.76 -1.06
CA LEU A 153 16.28 17.20 -0.15
C LEU A 153 17.63 17.34 -0.86
N ASP A 154 18.00 16.40 -1.74
CA ASP A 154 19.27 16.46 -2.48
C ASP A 154 19.27 17.61 -3.51
N THR A 155 18.13 17.83 -4.17
CA THR A 155 17.95 18.92 -5.14
C THR A 155 18.05 20.29 -4.46
N VAL A 156 17.36 20.48 -3.34
CA VAL A 156 17.34 21.76 -2.61
C VAL A 156 18.68 22.03 -1.92
N ARG A 157 19.27 21.03 -1.26
CA ARG A 157 20.48 21.23 -0.43
C ARG A 157 21.77 21.22 -1.24
N ASN A 158 21.90 20.26 -2.17
CA ASN A 158 23.16 19.99 -2.85
C ASN A 158 23.16 20.41 -4.33
N LYS A 159 22.01 20.81 -4.87
CA LYS A 159 21.79 21.00 -6.32
C LYS A 159 22.20 19.74 -7.12
N ASP A 160 22.10 18.59 -6.49
CA ASP A 160 22.45 17.29 -7.04
C ASP A 160 21.16 16.49 -7.27
N THR A 161 21.20 15.51 -8.17
CA THR A 161 20.01 14.76 -8.61
C THR A 161 20.18 13.26 -8.43
N ARG A 162 20.93 12.84 -7.40
CA ARG A 162 21.36 11.45 -7.19
C ARG A 162 20.22 10.45 -7.12
N TYR A 163 19.09 10.88 -6.56
CA TYR A 163 17.90 10.08 -6.35
C TYR A 163 16.82 10.30 -7.40
N SER A 164 16.98 11.26 -8.32
CA SER A 164 15.90 11.69 -9.23
C SER A 164 15.40 10.55 -10.12
N LYS A 165 16.32 9.80 -10.74
CA LYS A 165 15.97 8.66 -11.61
C LYS A 165 15.25 7.57 -10.83
N SER A 166 15.80 7.19 -9.68
CA SER A 166 15.26 6.14 -8.80
C SER A 166 13.89 6.52 -8.22
N ALA A 167 13.71 7.77 -7.80
CA ALA A 167 12.44 8.28 -7.29
C ALA A 167 11.37 8.30 -8.38
N LYS A 168 11.66 8.83 -9.57
CA LYS A 168 10.71 8.82 -10.71
C LYS A 168 10.32 7.40 -11.10
N SER A 169 11.29 6.50 -11.19
CA SER A 169 11.06 5.07 -11.46
C SER A 169 10.20 4.40 -10.39
N ALA A 170 10.47 4.65 -9.10
CA ALA A 170 9.68 4.11 -8.00
C ALA A 170 8.24 4.67 -7.98
N VAL A 171 8.06 5.96 -8.25
CA VAL A 171 6.72 6.58 -8.37
C VAL A 171 5.95 5.97 -9.54
N ALA A 172 6.58 5.79 -10.70
CA ALA A 172 5.94 5.16 -11.85
C ALA A 172 5.48 3.72 -11.52
N ALA A 173 6.36 2.90 -10.90
CA ALA A 173 6.00 1.56 -10.46
C ALA A 173 4.84 1.57 -9.44
N GLU A 174 4.84 2.52 -8.51
CA GLU A 174 3.78 2.67 -7.52
C GLU A 174 2.43 2.98 -8.17
N VAL A 175 2.40 3.81 -9.22
CA VAL A 175 1.17 4.11 -9.97
C VAL A 175 0.57 2.81 -10.55
N PHE A 176 1.39 1.98 -11.20
CA PHE A 176 0.93 0.68 -11.72
C PHE A 176 0.44 -0.25 -10.61
N LEU A 177 1.17 -0.32 -9.49
CA LEU A 177 0.75 -1.14 -8.36
C LEU A 177 -0.54 -0.62 -7.71
N GLN A 178 -0.77 0.69 -7.68
CA GLN A 178 -2.03 1.27 -7.21
C GLN A 178 -3.20 0.89 -8.12
N PHE A 179 -3.01 0.93 -9.45
CA PHE A 179 -4.01 0.44 -10.39
C PHE A 179 -4.36 -1.02 -10.16
N ILE A 180 -3.36 -1.89 -9.95
CA ILE A 180 -3.60 -3.31 -9.66
C ILE A 180 -4.33 -3.46 -8.31
N SER A 181 -3.90 -2.74 -7.27
CA SER A 181 -4.50 -2.79 -5.94
C SER A 181 -5.96 -2.31 -5.92
N SER A 182 -6.32 -1.41 -6.85
CA SER A 182 -7.67 -0.85 -6.96
C SER A 182 -8.74 -1.91 -7.18
N TYR A 183 -8.38 -3.08 -7.74
CA TYR A 183 -9.31 -4.19 -7.92
C TYR A 183 -9.90 -4.67 -6.57
N TYR A 184 -9.05 -5.01 -5.59
CA TYR A 184 -9.50 -5.48 -4.28
C TYR A 184 -10.07 -4.37 -3.41
N MET A 185 -9.51 -3.16 -3.49
CA MET A 185 -10.07 -1.99 -2.80
C MET A 185 -11.48 -1.66 -3.35
N GLY A 186 -11.64 -1.70 -4.68
CA GLY A 186 -12.91 -1.49 -5.37
C GLY A 186 -13.95 -2.53 -5.01
N TRP A 187 -13.57 -3.81 -5.02
CA TRP A 187 -14.46 -4.90 -4.60
C TRP A 187 -14.91 -4.73 -3.15
N THR A 188 -13.97 -4.44 -2.24
CA THR A 188 -14.26 -4.20 -0.82
C THR A 188 -15.17 -3.00 -0.60
N ALA A 189 -14.91 -1.89 -1.27
CA ALA A 189 -15.75 -0.70 -1.15
C ALA A 189 -17.16 -0.93 -1.71
N ASN A 190 -17.28 -1.61 -2.86
CA ASN A 190 -18.57 -1.96 -3.43
C ASN A 190 -19.36 -2.94 -2.54
N PHE A 191 -18.69 -3.91 -1.92
CA PHE A 191 -19.32 -4.82 -0.97
C PHE A 191 -19.88 -4.07 0.24
N ALA A 192 -19.11 -3.17 0.84
CA ALA A 192 -19.57 -2.37 1.97
C ALA A 192 -20.75 -1.46 1.60
N ALA A 193 -20.73 -0.89 0.40
CA ALA A 193 -21.84 -0.09 -0.12
C ALA A 193 -23.12 -0.92 -0.30
N ARG A 194 -23.03 -2.10 -0.91
CA ARG A 194 -24.18 -3.00 -1.16
C ARG A 194 -24.84 -3.49 0.13
N ASN A 195 -24.06 -3.74 1.17
CA ASN A 195 -24.57 -4.15 2.48
C ASN A 195 -25.01 -2.97 3.38
N GLY A 196 -24.85 -1.73 2.90
CA GLY A 196 -25.26 -0.53 3.64
C GLY A 196 -24.35 -0.15 4.80
N TYR A 197 -23.13 -0.71 4.88
CA TYR A 197 -22.20 -0.48 5.99
C TYR A 197 -21.64 0.95 6.04
N TYR A 198 -21.69 1.72 4.95
CA TYR A 198 -21.35 3.15 4.99
C TYR A 198 -22.46 4.02 5.59
N SER A 199 -23.73 3.61 5.47
CA SER A 199 -24.87 4.36 5.98
C SER A 199 -25.26 3.96 7.40
N HIS A 200 -25.03 2.68 7.74
CA HIS A 200 -25.36 2.06 9.03
C HIS A 200 -24.12 1.36 9.58
N PRO A 201 -23.08 2.12 9.98
CA PRO A 201 -21.79 1.57 10.35
C PRO A 201 -21.89 0.63 11.55
N GLU A 202 -22.70 0.97 12.56
CA GLU A 202 -23.73 0.05 13.07
C GLU A 202 -23.55 -1.46 13.05
N ARG A 203 -23.72 -1.96 11.83
CA ARG A 203 -23.93 -3.36 11.46
C ARG A 203 -22.63 -4.10 11.14
N ALA A 204 -21.51 -3.37 11.09
CA ALA A 204 -20.19 -3.92 10.82
C ALA A 204 -19.34 -3.90 12.09
N SER A 205 -18.49 -4.92 12.28
CA SER A 205 -17.49 -4.91 13.35
C SER A 205 -16.50 -3.74 13.17
N ASP A 206 -15.80 -3.32 14.22
CA ASP A 206 -14.86 -2.19 14.14
C ASP A 206 -13.78 -2.43 13.08
N ASP A 207 -13.26 -3.65 13.02
CA ASP A 207 -12.24 -4.05 12.06
C ASP A 207 -12.74 -3.98 10.61
N ALA A 208 -13.97 -4.42 10.35
CA ALA A 208 -14.61 -4.28 9.05
C ALA A 208 -14.75 -2.81 8.63
N ARG A 209 -15.15 -1.94 9.56
CA ARG A 209 -15.31 -0.51 9.31
C ARG A 209 -13.98 0.14 8.96
N ILE A 210 -12.91 -0.22 9.66
CA ILE A 210 -11.55 0.23 9.37
C ILE A 210 -11.10 -0.26 7.98
N MET A 211 -11.37 -1.53 7.63
CA MET A 211 -11.04 -2.09 6.32
C MET A 211 -11.77 -1.35 5.19
N TYR A 212 -13.08 -1.12 5.33
CA TYR A 212 -13.89 -0.42 4.33
C TYR A 212 -13.49 1.05 4.18
N ALA A 213 -13.20 1.74 5.29
CA ALA A 213 -12.71 3.11 5.26
C ALA A 213 -11.36 3.22 4.53
N GLY A 214 -10.44 2.28 4.80
CA GLY A 214 -9.17 2.19 4.08
C GLY A 214 -9.36 1.97 2.57
N ALA A 215 -10.25 1.05 2.19
CA ALA A 215 -10.57 0.80 0.78
C ALA A 215 -11.13 2.03 0.07
N LEU A 216 -12.09 2.72 0.69
CA LEU A 216 -12.69 3.93 0.11
C LEU A 216 -11.67 5.07 -0.01
N LEU A 217 -10.86 5.30 1.03
CA LEU A 217 -9.82 6.32 1.01
C LEU A 217 -8.77 6.05 -0.07
N ALA A 218 -8.41 4.78 -0.28
CA ALA A 218 -7.46 4.39 -1.33
C ALA A 218 -8.00 4.70 -2.73
N LEU A 219 -9.29 4.44 -3.00
CA LEU A 219 -9.92 4.75 -4.29
C LEU A 219 -10.01 6.26 -4.54
N ILE A 220 -10.37 7.04 -3.50
CA ILE A 220 -10.37 8.50 -3.58
C ILE A 220 -8.95 9.00 -3.87
N SER A 221 -7.95 8.49 -3.14
CA SER A 221 -6.55 8.84 -3.35
C SER A 221 -6.09 8.51 -4.77
N LEU A 222 -6.50 7.38 -5.35
CA LEU A 222 -6.17 7.01 -6.72
C LEU A 222 -6.72 8.01 -7.74
N ILE A 223 -7.95 8.52 -7.55
CA ILE A 223 -8.51 9.57 -8.42
C ILE A 223 -7.64 10.83 -8.37
N PHE A 224 -7.21 11.26 -7.18
CA PHE A 224 -6.31 12.39 -7.01
C PHE A 224 -4.92 12.13 -7.62
N THR A 225 -4.39 10.92 -7.50
CA THR A 225 -3.14 10.50 -8.15
C THR A 225 -3.26 10.69 -9.67
N ILE A 226 -4.29 10.13 -10.28
CA ILE A 226 -4.51 10.21 -11.73
C ILE A 226 -4.69 11.67 -12.17
N GLY A 227 -5.51 12.44 -11.45
CA GLY A 227 -5.71 13.87 -11.73
C GLY A 227 -4.41 14.67 -11.64
N SER A 228 -3.57 14.38 -10.65
CA SER A 228 -2.27 15.05 -10.48
C SER A 228 -1.28 14.67 -11.57
N LEU A 229 -1.25 13.40 -11.99
CA LEU A 229 -0.43 12.96 -13.12
C LEU A 229 -0.85 13.64 -14.43
N ILE A 230 -2.15 13.72 -14.69
CA ILE A 230 -2.68 14.45 -15.86
C ILE A 230 -2.27 15.92 -15.76
N TYR A 231 -2.47 16.55 -14.61
CA TYR A 231 -2.09 17.95 -14.42
C TYR A 231 -0.60 18.19 -14.70
N ILE A 232 0.29 17.36 -14.15
CA ILE A 232 1.74 17.46 -14.38
C ILE A 232 2.11 17.25 -15.85
N LEU A 233 1.38 16.40 -16.59
CA LEU A 233 1.65 16.15 -18.01
C LEU A 233 1.19 17.29 -18.92
N PHE A 234 0.16 18.04 -18.54
CA PHE A 234 -0.45 19.08 -19.38
C PHE A 234 -0.14 20.51 -18.93
N VAL A 235 0.27 20.70 -17.69
CA VAL A 235 0.61 21.99 -17.11
C VAL A 235 2.05 21.91 -16.66
N ASP A 236 2.92 22.79 -17.18
CA ASP A 236 4.31 22.95 -16.77
C ASP A 236 4.37 23.43 -15.30
N ALA A 237 4.02 22.54 -14.38
CA ALA A 237 3.85 22.83 -12.97
C ALA A 237 5.21 23.05 -12.30
N GLU A 238 5.26 24.03 -11.40
CA GLU A 238 6.46 24.28 -10.60
C GLU A 238 6.78 23.07 -9.70
N LEU A 239 8.08 22.75 -9.60
CA LEU A 239 8.62 21.59 -8.90
C LEU A 239 8.12 21.48 -7.44
N ASP A 240 7.99 22.61 -6.74
CA ASP A 240 7.58 22.65 -5.33
C ASP A 240 6.10 22.26 -5.14
N THR A 241 5.22 22.75 -6.02
CA THR A 241 3.80 22.40 -6.00
C THR A 241 3.60 20.92 -6.33
N THR A 242 4.33 20.42 -7.34
CA THR A 242 4.32 19.01 -7.72
C THR A 242 4.80 18.11 -6.58
N PHE A 243 5.87 18.49 -5.87
CA PHE A 243 6.38 17.73 -4.74
C PHE A 243 5.35 17.63 -3.60
N ALA A 244 4.76 18.76 -3.21
CA ALA A 244 3.77 18.80 -2.14
C ALA A 244 2.54 17.92 -2.47
N ALA A 245 2.07 17.96 -3.72
CA ALA A 245 0.97 17.12 -4.19
C ALA A 245 1.33 15.63 -4.13
N ILE A 246 2.50 15.23 -4.65
CA ILE A 246 2.96 13.84 -4.65
C ILE A 246 3.09 13.30 -3.23
N ILE A 247 3.67 14.07 -2.30
CA ILE A 247 3.81 13.64 -0.90
C ILE A 247 2.45 13.54 -0.22
N THR A 248 1.57 14.51 -0.41
CA THR A 248 0.24 14.50 0.22
C THR A 248 -0.58 13.29 -0.23
N ILE A 249 -0.62 13.05 -1.54
CA ILE A 249 -1.31 11.90 -2.13
C ILE A 249 -0.64 10.59 -1.68
N GLY A 250 0.69 10.57 -1.65
CA GLY A 250 1.45 9.40 -1.22
C GLY A 250 1.22 9.00 0.23
N CYS A 251 1.27 9.96 1.14
CA CYS A 251 0.96 9.72 2.55
C CYS A 251 -0.49 9.28 2.72
N THR A 252 -1.43 9.85 1.96
CA THR A 252 -2.85 9.47 2.01
C THR A 252 -3.05 8.04 1.52
N SER A 253 -2.49 7.65 0.38
CA SER A 253 -2.58 6.28 -0.13
C SER A 253 -1.89 5.27 0.79
N TRP A 254 -0.74 5.64 1.35
CA TRP A 254 -0.02 4.81 2.32
C TRP A 254 -0.83 4.58 3.61
N LEU A 255 -1.46 5.63 4.16
CA LEU A 255 -2.37 5.50 5.31
C LEU A 255 -3.60 4.66 4.97
N ALA A 256 -4.18 4.86 3.78
CA ALA A 256 -5.33 4.08 3.32
C ALA A 256 -5.02 2.58 3.26
N SER A 257 -3.85 2.20 2.74
CA SER A 257 -3.37 0.82 2.74
C SER A 257 -3.18 0.27 4.16
N TRP A 258 -2.68 1.07 5.11
CA TRP A 258 -2.56 0.65 6.51
C TRP A 258 -3.91 0.42 7.17
N LEU A 259 -4.88 1.30 6.93
CA LEU A 259 -6.25 1.12 7.43
C LEU A 259 -6.86 -0.15 6.85
N PHE A 260 -6.77 -0.34 5.53
CA PHE A 260 -7.27 -1.54 4.88
C PHE A 260 -6.70 -2.82 5.49
N TRP A 261 -5.37 -2.90 5.63
CA TRP A 261 -4.70 -4.06 6.21
C TRP A 261 -4.94 -4.22 7.71
N GLY A 262 -5.01 -3.13 8.46
CA GLY A 262 -5.31 -3.16 9.89
C GLY A 262 -6.67 -3.81 10.16
N GLY A 263 -7.70 -3.35 9.43
CA GLY A 263 -9.04 -3.94 9.51
C GLY A 263 -9.09 -5.39 9.01
N TYR A 264 -8.45 -5.69 7.87
CA TYR A 264 -8.41 -7.05 7.35
C TYR A 264 -7.75 -8.04 8.32
N VAL A 265 -6.59 -7.67 8.88
CA VAL A 265 -5.90 -8.53 9.85
C VAL A 265 -6.73 -8.68 11.12
N GLY A 266 -7.36 -7.62 11.63
CA GLY A 266 -8.26 -7.71 12.80
C GLY A 266 -9.40 -8.72 12.59
N LEU A 267 -10.11 -8.63 11.47
CA LEU A 267 -11.16 -9.58 11.09
C LEU A 267 -10.65 -11.03 11.02
N SER A 268 -9.43 -11.22 10.52
CA SER A 268 -8.84 -12.55 10.39
C SER A 268 -8.45 -13.21 11.72
N GLN A 269 -8.46 -12.49 12.84
CA GLN A 269 -8.11 -13.02 14.17
C GLN A 269 -9.31 -13.35 15.04
N ASN A 270 -10.44 -12.70 14.77
CA ASN A 270 -11.67 -12.85 15.54
C ASN A 270 -12.63 -13.88 14.91
N SER A 271 -12.25 -14.47 13.77
CA SER A 271 -12.95 -15.55 13.06
C SER A 271 -12.49 -16.94 13.47
#